data_AF-A0A2D5TI90-F1
#
_entry.id   AF-A0A2D5TI90-F1
#
_cell.length_a   1.000
_cell.length_b   1.000
_cell.length_c   1.000
_cell.angle_alpha   90.00
_cell.angle_beta   90.00
_cell.angle_gamma   90.00
#
_symmetry.space_group_name_H-M   'P 1'
#
loop_
_entity.id
_entity.type
_entity.pdbx_description
1 polymer ?
#
loop_
_entity_poly.entity_id
_entity_poly.type
_entity_poly.pdbx_seq_one_letter_code
_entity_poly.pdbx_strand_id
1 'polypeptide(L)' 'MRYEPKDAYDLILNAIDVGIYRPGDRLVESELAERFGVSRTPVREALQRLETQA' A
#
# COMPACT_ATOMS: atom_id res chain seq x y z
N MET A 1 4.55 18.66 -15.60
CA MET A 1 4.61 18.11 -14.23
C MET A 1 4.43 16.60 -14.37
N ARG A 2 5.50 15.81 -14.19
CA ARG A 2 5.37 14.35 -14.23
C ARG A 2 4.74 13.94 -12.89
N TYR A 3 3.56 13.32 -12.94
CA TYR A 3 3.03 12.63 -11.77
C TYR A 3 3.88 11.37 -11.64
N GLU A 4 4.91 11.41 -10.79
CA GLU A 4 5.55 10.16 -10.38
C GLU A 4 4.48 9.36 -9.64
N PRO A 5 4.15 8.15 -10.11
CA PRO A 5 3.28 7.28 -9.34
C PRO A 5 3.96 7.10 -7.99
N LYS A 6 3.33 7.59 -6.91
CA LYS A 6 3.78 7.26 -5.57
C LYS A 6 3.74 5.73 -5.47
N ASP A 7 4.87 5.13 -5.09
CA ASP A 7 4.98 3.68 -4.94
C ASP A 7 3.88 3.21 -3.98
N ALA A 8 3.19 2.13 -4.35
CA ALA A 8 2.16 1.54 -3.51
C ALA A 8 2.71 1.15 -2.13
N TYR A 9 4.01 0.82 -2.05
CA TYR A 9 4.70 0.56 -0.79
C TYR A 9 4.72 1.79 0.13
N ASP A 10 5.15 2.94 -0.38
CA ASP A 10 5.24 4.18 0.42
C ASP A 10 3.85 4.64 0.87
N LEU A 11 2.83 4.43 0.02
CA LEU A 11 1.44 4.76 0.35
C LEU A 11 0.89 3.89 1.50
N ILE A 12 1.16 2.59 1.47
CA ILE A 12 0.72 1.66 2.53
C ILE A 12 1.50 1.94 3.81
N LEU A 13 2.82 2.13 3.72
CA LEU A 13 3.67 2.41 4.88
C LEU A 13 3.24 3.72 5.57
N ASN A 14 3.04 4.79 4.80
CA ASN A 14 2.55 6.04 5.35
C ASN A 14 1.18 5.89 6.02
N ALA A 15 0.28 5.09 5.43
CA ALA A 15 -1.04 4.82 6.02
C ALA A 15 -0.93 4.05 7.34
N ILE A 16 0.04 3.16 7.50
CA ILE A 16 0.33 2.51 8.78
C ILE A 16 0.90 3.52 9.79
N ASP A 17 1.87 4.33 9.38
CA ASP A 17 2.55 5.30 10.26
C ASP A 17 1.58 6.34 10.84
N VAL A 18 0.63 6.83 10.04
CA VAL A 18 -0.40 7.79 10.49
C VAL A 18 -1.58 7.11 11.19
N GLY A 19 -1.56 5.77 11.33
CA GLY A 19 -2.55 4.99 12.07
C GLY A 19 -3.86 4.72 11.34
N ILE A 20 -3.90 4.87 10.00
CA ILE A 20 -5.03 4.44 9.17
C ILE A 20 -5.17 2.92 9.21
N TYR A 21 -4.04 2.21 9.12
CA TYR A 21 -3.96 0.76 9.28
C TYR A 21 -3.15 0.42 10.52
N ARG A 22 -3.62 -0.57 11.27
CA ARG A 22 -3.00 -1.02 12.51
C ARG A 22 -2.45 -2.44 12.36
N PRO A 23 -1.47 -2.84 13.20
CA PRO A 23 -1.05 -4.23 13.27
C PRO A 23 -2.25 -5.15 13.52
N GLY A 24 -2.39 -6.18 12.68
CA GLY A 24 -3.51 -7.12 12.72
C GLY A 24 -4.70 -6.74 11.84
N ASP A 25 -4.73 -5.53 11.26
CA ASP A 25 -5.75 -5.17 10.27
C ASP A 25 -5.59 -6.02 9.01
N ARG A 26 -6.72 -6.47 8.46
CA ARG A 26 -6.73 -7.17 7.19
C ARG A 26 -6.62 -6.17 6.05
N LEU A 27 -5.50 -6.20 5.34
CA LEU A 27 -5.28 -5.40 4.14
C LEU A 27 -5.74 -6.17 2.89
N VAL A 28 -6.74 -5.63 2.19
CA VAL A 28 -7.29 -6.25 0.96
C VAL A 28 -6.75 -5.51 -0.27
N GLU A 29 -6.08 -6.23 -1.16
CA GLU A 29 -5.45 -5.65 -2.37
C GLU A 29 -6.40 -4.79 -3.22
N SER A 30 -7.63 -5.25 -3.44
CA SER A 30 -8.60 -4.53 -4.27
C SER A 30 -9.02 -3.20 -3.66
N GLU A 31 -9.20 -3.17 -2.33
CA GLU A 31 -9.58 -1.96 -1.59
C GLU A 31 -8.42 -0.95 -1.56
N LEU A 32 -7.19 -1.44 -1.38
CA LEU A 32 -6.00 -0.59 -1.44
C LEU A 32 -5.77 -0.03 -2.84
N ALA A 33 -5.95 -0.85 -3.88
CA ALA A 33 -5.84 -0.43 -5.27
C ALA A 33 -6.84 0.68 -5.61
N GLU A 34 -8.10 0.50 -5.21
CA GLU A 34 -9.15 1.52 -5.38
C GLU A 34 -8.84 2.80 -4.58
N ARG A 35 -8.47 2.66 -3.30
CA ARG A 35 -8.16 3.80 -2.42
C ARG A 35 -6.98 4.63 -2.92
N PHE A 36 -5.94 3.98 -3.42
CA PHE A 36 -4.72 4.64 -3.87
C PHE A 36 -4.74 5.02 -5.35
N GLY A 37 -5.78 4.63 -6.09
CA GLY A 37 -5.88 4.92 -7.53
C GLY A 37 -4.81 4.21 -8.36
N VAL A 38 -4.40 3.02 -7.93
CA VAL A 38 -3.38 2.19 -8.59
C VAL A 38 -3.96 0.84 -8.99
N SER A 39 -3.26 0.08 -9.83
CA SER A 39 -3.67 -1.28 -10.14
C SER A 39 -3.35 -2.25 -8.99
N ARG A 40 -3.93 -3.45 -9.01
CA ARG A 40 -3.70 -4.46 -7.97
C ARG A 40 -2.28 -5.03 -7.97
N THR A 41 -1.60 -5.05 -9.12
CA THR A 41 -0.23 -5.58 -9.24
C THR A 41 0.78 -4.87 -8.33
N PRO A 42 0.96 -3.54 -8.38
CA PRO A 42 1.89 -2.84 -7.50
C PRO A 42 1.48 -2.92 -6.02
N VAL A 43 0.18 -3.00 -5.71
CA VAL A 43 -0.29 -3.20 -4.34
C VAL A 43 0.14 -4.56 -3.79
N ARG A 44 -0.03 -5.62 -4.58
CA ARG A 44 0.40 -6.96 -4.20
C ARG A 44 1.91 -7.02 -3.96
N GLU A 45 2.70 -6.41 -4.84
CA GLU A 45 4.17 -6.34 -4.70
C GLU A 45 4.57 -5.56 -3.45
N ALA A 46 3.89 -4.44 -3.18
CA ALA A 46 4.10 -3.66 -1.97
C ALA A 46 3.77 -4.45 -0.68
N LEU A 47 2.67 -5.20 -0.66
CA LEU A 47 2.31 -6.06 0.47
C LEU A 47 3.34 -7.19 0.67
N GLN A 48 3.77 -7.87 -0.40
CA GLN A 48 4.83 -8.89 -0.33
C GLN A 48 6.15 -8.31 0.20
N ARG A 49 6.48 -7.08 -0.20
CA ARG A 49 7.65 -6.38 0.32
C ARG A 49 7.49 -6.04 1.81
N LEU A 50 6.32 -5.58 2.24
CA LEU A 50 6.03 -5.34 3.67
C LEU A 50 6.15 -6.61 4.50
N GLU A 51 5.65 -7.74 4.00
CA GLU A 51 5.75 -9.05 4.68
C GLU A 51 7.20 -9.55 4.81
N THR A 52 8.08 -9.20 3.86
CA THR A 52 9.48 -9.64 3.86
C THR A 52 10.44 -8.70 4.57
N GLN A 53 10.05 -7.44 4.79
CA GLN A 53 10.86 -6.42 5.49
C GLN A 53 10.42 -6.16 6.94
N ALA A 54 9.31 -6.77 7.39
CA ALA A 54 8.81 -6.69 8.77
C ALA A 54 9.58 -7.59 9.74
#